data_AF-D3SWX0-F1
#
_entry.id   AF-D3SWX0-F1
#
_cell.length_a   1.000
_cell.length_b   1.000
_cell.length_c   1.000
_cell.angle_alpha   90.00
_cell.angle_beta   90.00
_cell.angle_gamma   90.00
#
_symmetry.space_group_name_H-M   'P 1'
#
loop_
_entity.id
_entity.type
_entity.pdbx_description
1 polymer ?
#
loop_
_entity_poly.entity_id
_entity_poly.type
_entity_poly.pdbx_seq_one_letter_code
_entity_poly.pdbx_strand_id
1 'polypeptide(L)'
;MSEDDQKQEHVSRRTVLKASGSAAAVPVLGAGRVSGTGATETTGEAGLRDALDRCPDATIRPSMGYCAGASTDGCADDHPVTIELREAVEQTLESEYPDAGALLEAGFKPYFDTLDVADEDGWSHWLHPEYIGDEAMLDPERPESVLVDNDSWRSIGVMFIATIDGEPVEPPPAVYDERAENGDDRDEIAEHPSWEHHGPDVADEFDGEWEHGHDNGHGHDDGHGYDDGHGNDDGHGHDGPHHDDAPHHNETQEDGYGPGHDHDDDNDHGHGHGHGTPPDDHEDRCSPWHYHAGLPGRFAWWYYQHVYEQRFADGEVRLPCRTPCMLHVWTIDHPEGVYAHDAPPAEYREQPPVSEAGFETDADPSTDTLGWDALPANETPGQLPHEIPLLDRLLP
;
A
#
# COMPACT_ATOMS: atom_id res chain seq x y z
N MET A 1 -30.80 39.42 16.27
CA MET A 1 -30.12 39.95 15.07
C MET A 1 -29.29 38.81 14.55
N SER A 2 -29.24 38.57 13.25
CA SER A 2 -28.57 37.38 12.71
C SER A 2 -27.06 37.52 12.83
N GLU A 3 -26.43 36.48 13.37
CA GLU A 3 -24.99 36.29 13.35
C GLU A 3 -24.73 35.25 12.26
N ASP A 4 -24.24 35.72 11.10
CA ASP A 4 -23.83 34.84 10.00
C ASP A 4 -22.44 34.30 10.31
N ASP A 5 -22.39 32.99 10.57
CA ASP A 5 -21.18 32.24 10.90
C ASP A 5 -20.28 32.11 9.66
N GLN A 6 -19.20 32.89 9.60
CA GLN A 6 -18.23 32.78 8.50
C GLN A 6 -17.23 31.66 8.76
N LYS A 7 -17.66 30.41 8.52
CA LYS A 7 -16.72 29.32 8.25
C LYS A 7 -15.91 29.67 7.00
N GLN A 8 -14.59 29.82 7.17
CA GLN A 8 -13.66 29.89 6.05
C GLN A 8 -13.47 28.48 5.51
N GLU A 9 -14.31 28.09 4.55
CA GLU A 9 -14.11 26.85 3.78
C GLU A 9 -12.85 26.99 2.92
N HIS A 10 -11.82 26.21 3.26
CA HIS A 10 -10.63 26.07 2.43
C HIS A 10 -10.98 25.28 1.17
N VAL A 11 -11.34 25.99 0.10
CA VAL A 11 -11.70 25.37 -1.18
C VAL A 11 -10.44 24.83 -1.86
N SER A 12 -10.21 23.52 -1.78
CA SER A 12 -9.14 22.84 -2.52
C SER A 12 -9.21 23.17 -4.02
N ARG A 13 -8.04 23.23 -4.67
CA ARG A 13 -7.93 23.49 -6.11
C ARG A 13 -8.67 22.45 -6.95
N ARG A 14 -8.79 21.20 -6.47
CA ARG A 14 -9.60 20.13 -7.10
C ARG A 14 -11.10 20.51 -7.12
N THR A 15 -11.63 21.04 -6.01
CA THR A 15 -13.05 21.45 -5.89
C THR A 15 -13.40 22.62 -6.82
N VAL A 16 -12.49 23.60 -6.98
CA VAL A 16 -12.68 24.71 -7.93
C VAL A 16 -12.81 24.21 -9.38
N LEU A 17 -12.08 23.16 -9.76
CA LEU A 17 -12.15 22.56 -11.09
C LEU A 17 -13.41 21.69 -11.30
N LYS A 18 -13.86 20.92 -10.30
CA LYS A 18 -15.14 20.19 -10.36
C LYS A 18 -16.34 21.16 -10.51
N ALA A 19 -16.34 22.29 -9.81
CA ALA A 19 -17.46 23.23 -9.79
C ALA A 19 -17.78 23.93 -11.13
N SER A 20 -16.82 24.04 -12.05
CA SER A 20 -17.03 24.61 -13.39
C SER A 20 -17.57 23.62 -14.44
N GLY A 21 -17.74 22.33 -14.08
CA GLY A 21 -18.09 21.23 -14.98
C GLY A 21 -19.58 20.88 -15.13
N SER A 22 -20.51 21.79 -14.89
CA SER A 22 -21.95 21.47 -14.96
C SER A 22 -22.56 21.58 -16.37
N ALA A 23 -23.16 20.48 -16.83
CA ALA A 23 -24.01 20.36 -18.03
C ALA A 23 -23.34 20.46 -19.42
N ALA A 24 -22.43 19.53 -19.72
CA ALA A 24 -22.25 19.03 -21.09
C ALA A 24 -22.99 17.69 -21.24
N ALA A 25 -23.98 17.62 -22.14
CA ALA A 25 -24.61 16.35 -22.49
C ALA A 25 -23.58 15.47 -23.23
N VAL A 26 -23.32 14.26 -22.72
CA VAL A 26 -22.38 13.30 -23.32
C VAL A 26 -22.79 12.99 -24.76
N PRO A 27 -22.02 13.41 -25.78
CA PRO A 27 -22.16 12.82 -27.10
C PRO A 27 -21.50 11.44 -27.03
N VAL A 28 -22.23 10.39 -27.41
CA VAL A 28 -21.63 9.08 -27.70
C VAL A 28 -20.70 9.24 -28.90
N LEU A 29 -19.43 9.52 -28.63
CA LEU A 29 -18.40 9.70 -29.64
C LEU A 29 -17.82 8.33 -29.99
N GLY A 30 -18.26 7.78 -31.12
CA GLY A 30 -17.63 6.60 -31.70
C GLY A 30 -16.16 6.86 -32.02
N ALA A 31 -15.33 5.80 -31.88
CA ALA A 31 -13.87 5.76 -32.00
C ALA A 31 -13.25 6.80 -32.97
N GLY A 32 -12.97 7.99 -32.43
CA GLY A 32 -12.25 9.05 -33.13
C GLY A 32 -10.75 8.90 -32.91
N ARG A 33 -10.01 8.47 -33.93
CA ARG A 33 -8.53 8.46 -33.89
C ARG A 33 -8.00 9.88 -33.66
N VAL A 34 -7.46 10.13 -32.46
CA VAL A 34 -6.70 11.34 -32.16
C VAL A 34 -5.33 11.24 -32.85
N SER A 35 -5.17 11.92 -33.98
CA SER A 35 -3.86 12.09 -34.61
C SER A 35 -3.07 13.20 -33.90
N GLY A 36 -2.36 12.83 -32.84
CA GLY A 36 -1.34 13.69 -32.23
C GLY A 36 -0.14 13.87 -33.17
N THR A 37 -0.04 15.02 -33.84
CA THR A 37 1.11 15.34 -34.68
C THR A 37 2.27 15.85 -33.84
N GLY A 38 3.22 14.99 -33.44
CA GLY A 38 4.44 15.47 -32.77
C GLY A 38 5.38 14.41 -32.21
N ALA A 39 4.89 13.24 -31.79
CA ALA A 39 5.74 12.13 -31.38
C ALA A 39 6.00 11.21 -32.59
N THR A 40 7.27 10.91 -32.87
CA THR A 40 7.63 9.83 -33.78
C THR A 40 7.15 8.50 -33.21
N GLU A 41 6.27 7.81 -33.93
CA GLU A 41 5.79 6.46 -33.62
C GLU A 41 6.95 5.44 -33.61
N THR A 42 7.64 5.30 -32.47
CA THR A 42 8.42 4.10 -32.11
C THR A 42 7.47 3.04 -31.55
N THR A 43 6.47 2.67 -32.35
CA THR A 43 5.48 1.63 -32.03
C THR A 43 6.12 0.25 -31.99
N GLY A 44 6.15 -0.36 -30.80
CA GLY A 44 6.61 -1.74 -30.56
C GLY A 44 8.02 -1.83 -29.98
N GLU A 45 8.14 -2.51 -28.84
CA GLU A 45 9.36 -2.82 -28.03
C GLU A 45 10.31 -1.67 -27.69
N ALA A 46 10.80 -0.90 -28.66
CA ALA A 46 11.79 0.15 -28.48
C ALA A 46 11.30 1.28 -27.56
N GLY A 47 10.03 1.67 -27.66
CA GLY A 47 9.42 2.65 -26.74
C GLY A 47 9.24 2.12 -25.31
N LEU A 48 9.07 0.80 -25.15
CA LEU A 48 9.04 0.17 -23.82
C LEU A 48 10.45 0.09 -23.22
N ARG A 49 11.45 -0.32 -24.00
CA ARG A 49 12.85 -0.30 -23.57
C ARG A 49 13.28 1.11 -23.16
N ASP A 50 13.02 2.12 -23.98
CA ASP A 50 13.29 3.53 -23.65
C ASP A 50 12.50 4.05 -22.42
N ALA A 51 11.36 3.44 -22.07
CA ALA A 51 10.65 3.74 -20.82
C ALA A 51 11.27 3.03 -19.60
N LEU A 52 11.69 1.76 -19.74
CA LEU A 52 12.36 0.98 -18.69
C LEU A 52 13.79 1.49 -18.44
N ASP A 53 14.54 1.85 -19.47
CA ASP A 53 15.89 2.41 -19.41
C ASP A 53 15.95 3.75 -18.63
N ARG A 54 14.79 4.41 -18.42
CA ARG A 54 14.63 5.64 -17.62
C ARG A 54 14.20 5.39 -16.18
N CYS A 55 13.75 4.17 -15.87
CA CYS A 55 13.24 3.77 -14.58
C CYS A 55 14.07 2.57 -14.08
N PRO A 56 15.25 2.77 -13.46
CA PRO A 56 16.18 1.69 -13.15
C PRO A 56 15.58 0.59 -12.26
N ASP A 57 14.62 0.95 -11.40
CA ASP A 57 13.94 0.02 -10.49
C ASP A 57 12.77 -0.74 -11.15
N ALA A 58 12.35 -0.34 -12.36
CA ALA A 58 11.16 -0.86 -13.02
C ALA A 58 11.34 -2.30 -13.53
N THR A 59 10.49 -3.21 -13.06
CA THR A 59 10.49 -4.63 -13.48
C THR A 59 9.22 -5.00 -14.26
N ILE A 60 9.28 -6.09 -15.03
CA ILE A 60 8.09 -6.68 -15.69
C ILE A 60 7.30 -7.56 -14.71
N ARG A 61 8.00 -8.31 -13.84
CA ARG A 61 7.39 -9.10 -12.77
C ARG A 61 6.99 -8.21 -11.58
N PRO A 62 6.11 -8.68 -10.67
CA PRO A 62 5.97 -8.11 -9.34
C PRO A 62 7.35 -7.81 -8.71
N SER A 63 7.47 -6.64 -8.12
CA SER A 63 8.66 -6.18 -7.40
C SER A 63 8.29 -4.98 -6.56
N MET A 64 8.84 -4.93 -5.35
CA MET A 64 8.63 -3.89 -4.37
C MET A 64 9.98 -3.35 -3.91
N GLY A 65 10.00 -2.11 -3.43
CA GLY A 65 11.18 -1.52 -2.80
C GLY A 65 10.77 -0.62 -1.65
N TYR A 66 11.66 -0.47 -0.67
CA TYR A 66 11.44 0.41 0.48
C TYR A 66 11.52 1.89 0.10
N CYS A 67 10.61 2.70 0.64
CA CYS A 67 10.62 4.14 0.43
C CYS A 67 11.82 4.83 1.12
N ALA A 68 12.10 6.08 0.72
CA ALA A 68 13.15 6.86 1.36
C ALA A 68 12.84 7.04 2.85
N GLY A 69 13.74 6.62 3.74
CA GLY A 69 13.50 6.66 5.19
C GLY A 69 12.48 5.65 5.72
N ALA A 70 12.17 4.61 4.92
CA ALA A 70 11.45 3.43 5.39
C ALA A 70 12.40 2.49 6.15
N SER A 71 11.87 1.83 7.18
CA SER A 71 12.51 0.79 7.97
C SER A 71 11.43 -0.06 8.61
N THR A 72 11.62 -1.38 8.57
CA THR A 72 10.79 -2.36 9.29
C THR A 72 11.42 -2.80 10.61
N ASP A 73 12.68 -2.44 10.86
CA ASP A 73 13.49 -3.03 11.95
C ASP A 73 12.92 -2.73 13.35
N GLY A 74 12.33 -1.53 13.53
CA GLY A 74 11.63 -1.15 14.76
C GLY A 74 10.13 -1.43 14.77
N CYS A 75 9.58 -2.07 13.73
CA CYS A 75 8.15 -2.40 13.67
C CYS A 75 7.84 -3.65 14.48
N ALA A 76 6.95 -3.52 15.47
CA ALA A 76 6.46 -4.62 16.28
C ALA A 76 4.93 -4.59 16.41
N ASP A 77 4.31 -5.76 16.36
CA ASP A 77 2.85 -5.94 16.43
C ASP A 77 2.29 -5.60 17.82
N ASP A 78 3.10 -5.79 18.88
CA ASP A 78 2.76 -5.48 20.27
C ASP A 78 3.19 -4.07 20.71
N HIS A 79 3.72 -3.25 19.78
CA HIS A 79 4.00 -1.85 20.05
C HIS A 79 2.68 -1.07 20.26
N PRO A 80 2.55 -0.21 21.30
CA PRO A 80 1.28 0.45 21.61
C PRO A 80 0.65 1.22 20.45
N VAL A 81 1.46 1.90 19.63
CA VAL A 81 0.99 2.64 18.45
C VAL A 81 0.50 1.70 17.34
N THR A 82 1.11 0.52 17.19
CA THR A 82 0.63 -0.51 16.23
C THR A 82 -0.71 -1.07 16.68
N ILE A 83 -0.88 -1.32 17.98
CA ILE A 83 -2.16 -1.78 18.54
C ILE A 83 -3.24 -0.72 18.35
N GLU A 84 -2.99 0.53 18.73
CA GLU A 84 -3.95 1.64 18.57
C GLU A 84 -4.36 1.85 17.10
N LEU A 85 -3.39 1.81 16.17
CA LEU A 85 -3.67 1.91 14.74
C LEU A 85 -4.49 0.71 14.22
N ARG A 86 -4.14 -0.52 14.59
CA ARG A 86 -4.89 -1.73 14.18
C ARG A 86 -6.31 -1.72 14.74
N GLU A 87 -6.50 -1.37 16.02
CA GLU A 87 -7.82 -1.28 16.65
C GLU A 87 -8.70 -0.20 16.00
N ALA A 88 -8.12 0.97 15.64
CA ALA A 88 -8.84 2.03 14.95
C ALA A 88 -9.23 1.65 13.51
N VAL A 89 -8.34 0.97 12.78
CA VAL A 89 -8.65 0.39 11.46
C VAL A 89 -9.75 -0.67 11.58
N GLU A 90 -9.62 -1.62 12.52
CA GLU A 90 -10.61 -2.67 12.76
C GLU A 90 -11.99 -2.08 13.08
N GLN A 91 -12.06 -1.11 13.99
CA GLN A 91 -13.30 -0.40 14.31
C GLN A 91 -13.91 0.28 13.08
N THR A 92 -13.11 0.97 12.26
CA THR A 92 -13.61 1.67 11.05
C THR A 92 -14.11 0.67 10.01
N LEU A 93 -13.38 -0.42 9.77
CA LEU A 93 -13.83 -1.49 8.88
C LEU A 93 -15.11 -2.16 9.40
N GLU A 94 -15.23 -2.50 10.68
CA GLU A 94 -16.45 -3.13 11.21
C GLU A 94 -17.68 -2.21 11.17
N SER A 95 -17.52 -0.90 11.33
CA SER A 95 -18.63 0.04 11.54
C SER A 95 -19.05 0.84 10.31
N GLU A 96 -18.10 1.31 9.51
CA GLU A 96 -18.35 2.17 8.33
C GLU A 96 -18.12 1.39 7.02
N TYR A 97 -17.13 0.48 6.96
CA TYR A 97 -16.72 -0.21 5.73
C TYR A 97 -16.69 -1.76 5.82
N PRO A 98 -17.74 -2.46 6.31
CA PRO A 98 -17.67 -3.90 6.60
C PRO A 98 -17.55 -4.81 5.37
N ASP A 99 -17.97 -4.34 4.21
CA ASP A 99 -18.07 -5.12 2.98
C ASP A 99 -18.02 -4.25 1.71
N ALA A 100 -17.93 -4.93 0.56
CA ALA A 100 -17.91 -4.32 -0.77
C ALA A 100 -19.11 -3.40 -1.06
N GLY A 101 -20.26 -3.62 -0.43
CA GLY A 101 -21.45 -2.78 -0.61
C GLY A 101 -21.37 -1.48 0.16
N ALA A 102 -20.96 -1.54 1.43
CA ALA A 102 -20.65 -0.34 2.21
C ALA A 102 -19.57 0.52 1.53
N LEU A 103 -18.54 -0.10 0.97
CA LEU A 103 -17.49 0.58 0.21
C LEU A 103 -18.03 1.30 -1.04
N LEU A 104 -18.91 0.67 -1.81
CA LEU A 104 -19.56 1.31 -2.96
C LEU A 104 -20.44 2.50 -2.55
N GLU A 105 -21.23 2.38 -1.47
CA GLU A 105 -22.06 3.47 -0.96
C GLU A 105 -21.21 4.65 -0.45
N ALA A 106 -20.09 4.35 0.23
CA ALA A 106 -19.12 5.35 0.68
C ALA A 106 -18.34 6.02 -0.47
N GLY A 107 -18.38 5.47 -1.69
CA GLY A 107 -17.78 6.07 -2.89
C GLY A 107 -16.40 5.52 -3.26
N PHE A 108 -15.92 4.47 -2.58
CA PHE A 108 -14.73 3.73 -2.99
C PHE A 108 -14.93 3.16 -4.40
N LYS A 109 -13.80 2.92 -5.09
CA LYS A 109 -13.77 2.40 -6.44
C LYS A 109 -12.97 1.09 -6.49
N PRO A 110 -13.58 0.00 -6.99
CA PRO A 110 -12.92 -1.29 -7.03
C PRO A 110 -11.69 -1.24 -7.94
N TYR A 111 -10.62 -1.86 -7.45
CA TYR A 111 -9.36 -2.04 -8.13
C TYR A 111 -8.93 -3.52 -7.97
N PHE A 112 -9.49 -4.38 -8.83
CA PHE A 112 -9.07 -5.78 -8.96
C PHE A 112 -7.74 -5.85 -9.70
N ASP A 113 -6.78 -6.62 -9.17
CA ASP A 113 -5.43 -6.61 -9.72
C ASP A 113 -5.34 -7.23 -11.11
N THR A 114 -4.74 -6.45 -12.01
CA THR A 114 -5.19 -6.41 -13.41
C THR A 114 -4.50 -7.38 -14.37
N LEU A 115 -3.57 -8.21 -13.88
CA LEU A 115 -2.59 -8.95 -14.70
C LEU A 115 -2.50 -10.46 -14.43
N ASP A 116 -3.58 -11.11 -13.98
CA ASP A 116 -3.67 -12.57 -13.72
C ASP A 116 -2.61 -13.15 -12.76
N VAL A 117 -1.81 -12.31 -12.10
CA VAL A 117 -0.83 -12.75 -11.08
C VAL A 117 -1.49 -13.01 -9.71
N ALA A 118 -2.77 -12.65 -9.56
CA ALA A 118 -3.51 -12.62 -8.29
C ALA A 118 -4.73 -13.57 -8.25
N ASP A 119 -4.94 -14.40 -9.29
CA ASP A 119 -5.92 -15.50 -9.26
C ASP A 119 -5.63 -16.53 -8.15
N GLU A 120 -4.41 -16.51 -7.57
CA GLU A 120 -4.00 -17.38 -6.47
C GLU A 120 -4.27 -16.76 -5.07
N ASP A 121 -4.34 -15.43 -4.94
CA ASP A 121 -4.41 -14.75 -3.63
C ASP A 121 -5.82 -14.34 -3.20
N GLY A 122 -6.75 -14.11 -4.15
CA GLY A 122 -8.17 -13.97 -3.83
C GLY A 122 -8.59 -12.73 -3.03
N TRP A 123 -7.95 -11.58 -3.23
CA TRP A 123 -8.33 -10.31 -2.61
C TRP A 123 -8.27 -9.14 -3.63
N SER A 124 -8.78 -7.96 -3.25
CA SER A 124 -8.81 -6.76 -4.09
C SER A 124 -8.59 -5.49 -3.28
N HIS A 125 -8.06 -4.44 -3.92
CA HIS A 125 -8.03 -3.12 -3.33
C HIS A 125 -9.26 -2.32 -3.75
N TRP A 126 -9.68 -1.41 -2.90
CA TRP A 126 -10.79 -0.50 -3.12
C TRP A 126 -10.32 0.90 -2.78
N LEU A 127 -10.20 1.78 -3.77
CA LEU A 127 -9.51 3.07 -3.67
C LEU A 127 -10.52 4.22 -3.53
N HIS A 128 -10.32 5.14 -2.58
CA HIS A 128 -11.20 6.31 -2.40
C HIS A 128 -10.62 7.57 -3.07
N PRO A 129 -11.17 8.04 -4.21
CA PRO A 129 -10.51 9.08 -5.00
C PRO A 129 -10.45 10.47 -4.36
N GLU A 130 -11.28 10.71 -3.34
CA GLU A 130 -11.25 11.99 -2.61
C GLU A 130 -10.31 11.96 -1.40
N TYR A 131 -9.97 10.78 -0.85
CA TYR A 131 -9.03 10.67 0.29
C TYR A 131 -7.59 10.66 -0.22
N ILE A 132 -7.30 9.89 -1.28
CA ILE A 132 -6.04 9.97 -2.07
C ILE A 132 -5.70 11.41 -2.52
N GLY A 133 -6.73 12.26 -2.64
CA GLY A 133 -6.61 13.64 -3.11
C GLY A 133 -6.52 14.71 -2.02
N ASP A 134 -6.54 14.37 -0.72
CA ASP A 134 -6.59 15.36 0.36
C ASP A 134 -5.23 15.61 1.06
N GLU A 135 -5.25 15.99 2.34
CA GLU A 135 -4.08 16.39 3.15
C GLU A 135 -3.82 15.44 4.34
N ALA A 136 -4.71 14.47 4.59
CA ALA A 136 -4.54 13.44 5.59
C ALA A 136 -3.62 12.32 5.09
N MET A 137 -2.96 11.63 6.01
CA MET A 137 -2.18 10.41 5.79
C MET A 137 -2.19 9.61 7.10
N LEU A 138 -2.25 8.28 7.02
CA LEU A 138 -2.40 7.39 8.19
C LEU A 138 -3.64 7.73 9.04
N ASP A 139 -4.74 8.13 8.39
CA ASP A 139 -6.03 8.42 9.03
C ASP A 139 -6.93 7.16 8.97
N PRO A 140 -7.04 6.38 10.06
CA PRO A 140 -7.79 5.12 10.05
C PRO A 140 -9.29 5.31 9.81
N GLU A 141 -9.85 6.49 10.09
CA GLU A 141 -11.26 6.81 9.80
C GLU A 141 -11.48 7.06 8.28
N ARG A 142 -10.43 7.37 7.52
CA ARG A 142 -10.49 7.83 6.12
C ARG A 142 -9.40 7.21 5.23
N PRO A 143 -9.23 5.87 5.21
CA PRO A 143 -8.14 5.21 4.51
C PRO A 143 -8.21 5.41 2.99
N GLU A 144 -7.08 5.69 2.35
CA GLU A 144 -7.02 5.88 0.89
C GLU A 144 -7.41 4.61 0.11
N SER A 145 -7.18 3.44 0.71
CA SER A 145 -7.60 2.14 0.20
C SER A 145 -8.10 1.23 1.32
N VAL A 146 -9.18 0.50 1.05
CA VAL A 146 -9.60 -0.68 1.82
C VAL A 146 -9.23 -1.94 1.04
N LEU A 147 -8.94 -3.03 1.76
CA LEU A 147 -8.54 -4.33 1.22
C LEU A 147 -9.68 -5.30 1.47
N VAL A 148 -10.18 -5.95 0.42
CA VAL A 148 -11.38 -6.80 0.46
C VAL A 148 -11.01 -8.23 0.06
N ASP A 149 -11.42 -9.19 0.88
CA ASP A 149 -11.34 -10.61 0.56
C ASP A 149 -12.40 -10.95 -0.50
N ASN A 150 -11.98 -11.51 -1.64
CA ASN A 150 -12.90 -11.70 -2.76
C ASN A 150 -13.86 -12.88 -2.57
N ASP A 151 -13.55 -13.83 -1.68
CA ASP A 151 -14.40 -14.99 -1.43
C ASP A 151 -15.48 -14.73 -0.37
N SER A 152 -15.19 -13.94 0.67
CA SER A 152 -16.17 -13.52 1.68
C SER A 152 -16.84 -12.16 1.41
N TRP A 153 -16.24 -11.36 0.51
CA TRP A 153 -16.60 -9.98 0.16
C TRP A 153 -16.47 -8.98 1.33
N ARG A 154 -15.70 -9.36 2.36
CA ARG A 154 -15.47 -8.57 3.58
C ARG A 154 -14.17 -7.77 3.51
N SER A 155 -14.15 -6.64 4.18
CA SER A 155 -12.92 -5.89 4.42
C SER A 155 -12.01 -6.65 5.40
N ILE A 156 -10.71 -6.73 5.09
CA ILE A 156 -9.69 -7.48 5.83
C ILE A 156 -8.46 -6.65 6.23
N GLY A 157 -8.41 -5.39 5.80
CA GLY A 157 -7.33 -4.46 6.11
C GLY A 157 -7.48 -3.15 5.32
N VAL A 158 -6.51 -2.25 5.47
CA VAL A 158 -6.39 -1.01 4.70
C VAL A 158 -5.00 -0.89 4.10
N MET A 159 -4.89 -0.12 3.02
CA MET A 159 -3.62 0.34 2.48
C MET A 159 -3.62 1.87 2.47
N PHE A 160 -2.79 2.47 3.31
CA PHE A 160 -2.56 3.90 3.27
C PHE A 160 -1.67 4.25 2.09
N ILE A 161 -1.91 5.40 1.46
CA ILE A 161 -1.16 5.88 0.29
C ILE A 161 -0.61 7.28 0.61
N ALA A 162 0.71 7.39 0.72
CA ALA A 162 1.37 8.65 1.10
C ALA A 162 1.36 9.66 -0.06
N THR A 163 0.23 10.37 -0.19
CA THR A 163 0.00 11.43 -1.16
C THR A 163 -0.66 12.64 -0.51
N ILE A 164 -0.27 13.85 -0.91
CA ILE A 164 -0.94 15.11 -0.54
C ILE A 164 -1.32 15.84 -1.83
N ASP A 165 -2.54 16.37 -1.93
CA ASP A 165 -3.15 16.87 -3.19
C ASP A 165 -3.15 15.80 -4.33
N GLY A 166 -2.91 14.53 -3.98
CA GLY A 166 -2.66 13.40 -4.88
C GLY A 166 -1.29 13.42 -5.60
N GLU A 167 -0.28 14.08 -5.03
CA GLU A 167 1.13 13.99 -5.40
C GLU A 167 1.91 13.20 -4.31
N PRO A 168 2.88 12.32 -4.65
CA PRO A 168 3.57 11.48 -3.66
C PRO A 168 4.38 12.26 -2.62
N VAL A 169 4.36 11.79 -1.38
CA VAL A 169 5.15 12.33 -0.26
C VAL A 169 6.40 11.49 -0.03
N GLU A 170 7.58 12.12 -0.04
CA GLU A 170 8.87 11.48 0.23
C GLU A 170 9.76 12.36 1.14
N PRO A 171 10.24 11.86 2.30
CA PRO A 171 9.89 10.58 2.92
C PRO A 171 8.44 10.58 3.44
N PRO A 172 7.74 9.43 3.45
CA PRO A 172 6.44 9.30 4.11
C PRO A 172 6.58 9.40 5.65
N PRO A 173 5.50 9.70 6.39
CA PRO A 173 5.53 9.78 7.84
C PRO A 173 5.81 8.40 8.46
N ALA A 174 6.70 8.32 9.44
CA ALA A 174 6.86 7.09 10.23
C ALA A 174 5.56 6.80 11.02
N VAL A 175 5.28 5.52 11.27
CA VAL A 175 4.19 5.12 12.19
C VAL A 175 4.54 5.58 13.60
N TYR A 176 5.80 5.38 14.01
CA TYR A 176 6.37 5.93 15.22
C TYR A 176 7.89 6.13 15.08
N ASP A 177 8.41 7.13 15.79
CA ASP A 177 9.83 7.50 15.85
C ASP A 177 10.11 8.08 17.23
N GLU A 178 10.72 7.30 18.13
CA GLU A 178 10.97 7.70 19.54
C GLU A 178 11.84 8.98 19.66
N ARG A 179 12.56 9.36 18.59
CA ARG A 179 13.34 10.60 18.58
C ARG A 179 12.45 11.85 18.54
N ALA A 180 11.23 11.76 18.01
CA ALA A 180 10.31 12.89 17.92
C ALA A 180 9.80 13.34 19.30
N GLU A 181 9.70 12.40 20.25
CA GLU A 181 9.24 12.68 21.62
C GLU A 181 10.38 13.17 22.53
N ASN A 182 11.60 12.65 22.33
CA ASN A 182 12.81 13.03 23.07
C ASN A 182 13.44 14.34 22.54
N GLY A 183 12.64 15.41 22.52
CA GLY A 183 12.98 16.69 21.89
C GLY A 183 14.00 17.55 22.65
N ASP A 184 15.30 17.27 22.46
CA ASP A 184 16.41 18.19 22.81
C ASP A 184 16.86 19.05 21.60
N ASP A 185 16.42 18.71 20.37
CA ASP A 185 16.79 19.37 19.10
C ASP A 185 15.73 20.41 18.60
N ARG A 186 14.78 20.85 19.45
CA ARG A 186 13.66 21.74 19.02
C ARG A 186 14.02 23.22 18.77
N ASP A 187 15.28 23.62 18.90
CA ASP A 187 15.69 25.03 19.00
C ASP A 187 16.16 25.73 17.69
N GLU A 188 16.37 25.05 16.55
CA GLU A 188 17.03 25.69 15.37
C GLU A 188 16.36 25.55 13.97
N ILE A 189 15.15 24.99 13.81
CA ILE A 189 14.48 24.93 12.48
C ILE A 189 13.05 25.49 12.50
N ALA A 190 12.90 26.79 12.82
CA ALA A 190 11.77 27.61 12.35
C ALA A 190 11.96 29.14 12.56
N GLU A 191 13.08 29.75 12.11
CA GLU A 191 13.08 31.21 11.85
C GLU A 191 12.28 31.53 10.56
N HIS A 192 10.97 31.30 10.59
CA HIS A 192 10.01 31.86 9.65
C HIS A 192 9.36 33.13 10.24
N PRO A 193 9.03 34.13 9.40
CA PRO A 193 8.95 35.51 9.83
C PRO A 193 7.75 35.81 10.74
N SER A 194 7.99 36.73 11.68
CA SER A 194 7.01 37.22 12.66
C SER A 194 5.69 37.68 12.02
N TRP A 195 4.63 36.91 12.26
CA TRP A 195 3.26 37.42 12.13
C TRP A 195 2.94 38.31 13.33
N GLU A 196 2.87 39.62 13.11
CA GLU A 196 2.55 40.62 14.13
C GLU A 196 1.13 40.38 14.71
N HIS A 197 1.05 39.70 15.85
CA HIS A 197 -0.19 39.54 16.61
C HIS A 197 -0.58 40.86 17.28
N HIS A 198 -1.44 41.63 16.62
CA HIS A 198 -2.22 42.69 17.26
C HIS A 198 -3.40 42.08 18.03
N GLY A 199 -3.15 41.66 19.28
CA GLY A 199 -4.23 41.37 20.24
C GLY A 199 -4.84 42.66 20.81
N PRO A 200 -6.17 42.77 20.94
CA PRO A 200 -6.81 43.71 21.85
C PRO A 200 -6.99 43.07 23.23
N ASP A 201 -6.71 43.83 24.28
CA ASP A 201 -6.93 43.41 25.67
C ASP A 201 -8.41 43.10 25.95
N VAL A 202 -8.70 41.91 26.48
CA VAL A 202 -9.89 41.64 27.28
C VAL A 202 -9.51 40.77 28.47
N ALA A 203 -9.55 41.37 29.64
CA ALA A 203 -9.55 40.65 30.91
C ALA A 203 -10.98 40.24 31.23
N ASP A 204 -11.17 38.99 31.64
CA ASP A 204 -12.26 38.63 32.53
C ASP A 204 -11.81 37.51 33.49
N GLU A 205 -12.23 37.64 34.74
CA GLU A 205 -11.92 36.73 35.84
C GLU A 205 -12.77 35.46 35.73
N PHE A 206 -12.17 34.28 35.82
CA PHE A 206 -12.93 33.05 36.11
C PHE A 206 -12.17 32.14 37.09
N ASP A 207 -12.58 32.23 38.36
CA ASP A 207 -12.20 31.29 39.40
C ASP A 207 -12.95 29.96 39.16
N GLY A 208 -12.21 28.88 38.90
CA GLY A 208 -12.73 27.54 38.62
C GLY A 208 -12.07 26.48 39.51
N GLU A 209 -12.79 26.05 40.53
CA GLU A 209 -12.35 25.17 41.62
C GLU A 209 -11.86 23.79 41.14
N TRP A 210 -10.71 23.33 41.67
CA TRP A 210 -10.12 22.02 41.38
C TRP A 210 -10.67 20.95 42.35
N GLU A 211 -11.29 19.89 41.83
CA GLU A 211 -11.56 18.67 42.63
C GLU A 211 -10.65 17.51 42.20
N HIS A 212 -9.73 17.13 43.09
CA HIS A 212 -8.84 15.99 42.90
C HIS A 212 -9.53 14.67 43.29
N GLY A 213 -9.82 13.82 42.30
CA GLY A 213 -10.27 12.45 42.51
C GLY A 213 -9.13 11.44 42.41
N HIS A 214 -8.42 11.16 43.51
CA HIS A 214 -7.54 10.00 43.59
C HIS A 214 -8.37 8.76 43.99
N ASP A 215 -8.26 7.66 43.25
CA ASP A 215 -8.57 6.32 43.77
C ASP A 215 -7.41 5.36 43.50
N ASN A 216 -7.12 4.49 44.46
CA ASN A 216 -5.93 3.63 44.51
C ASN A 216 -6.34 2.16 44.48
N GLY A 217 -6.32 1.54 43.29
CA GLY A 217 -6.69 0.14 43.08
C GLY A 217 -5.49 -0.81 43.02
N HIS A 218 -4.71 -0.97 44.09
CA HIS A 218 -3.69 -2.02 44.15
C HIS A 218 -4.32 -3.40 44.36
N GLY A 219 -4.25 -4.26 43.33
CA GLY A 219 -4.57 -5.68 43.41
C GLY A 219 -3.38 -6.54 42.95
N HIS A 220 -2.53 -6.96 43.89
CA HIS A 220 -1.61 -8.08 43.66
C HIS A 220 -2.39 -9.40 43.79
N ASP A 221 -2.17 -10.34 42.88
CA ASP A 221 -2.44 -11.76 43.12
C ASP A 221 -1.26 -12.60 42.62
N ASP A 222 -0.63 -13.33 43.54
CA ASP A 222 0.60 -14.09 43.31
C ASP A 222 0.27 -15.56 43.01
N GLY A 223 0.27 -15.94 41.73
CA GLY A 223 -0.02 -17.31 41.26
C GLY A 223 1.23 -18.15 40.94
N HIS A 224 1.57 -19.14 41.78
CA HIS A 224 2.78 -19.97 41.66
C HIS A 224 2.65 -21.24 40.78
N GLY A 225 3.74 -21.59 40.07
CA GLY A 225 4.07 -22.95 39.54
C GLY A 225 3.37 -23.30 38.20
N TYR A 226 3.89 -24.15 37.31
CA TYR A 226 5.03 -25.10 37.27
C TYR A 226 5.45 -25.29 35.77
N ASP A 227 6.50 -25.99 35.32
CA ASP A 227 7.62 -26.77 35.92
C ASP A 227 8.81 -26.83 34.92
N ASP A 228 10.02 -27.20 35.33
CA ASP A 228 11.20 -27.25 34.44
C ASP A 228 11.24 -28.52 33.56
N GLY A 229 10.79 -28.41 32.31
CA GLY A 229 10.67 -29.51 31.35
C GLY A 229 11.83 -29.68 30.35
N HIS A 230 13.05 -30.01 30.80
CA HIS A 230 14.13 -30.38 29.88
C HIS A 230 13.86 -31.71 29.15
N GLY A 231 13.68 -31.66 27.83
CA GLY A 231 13.57 -32.83 26.96
C GLY A 231 14.44 -32.71 25.71
N ASN A 232 15.62 -33.35 25.72
CA ASN A 232 16.33 -33.69 24.49
C ASN A 232 15.67 -34.94 23.89
N ASP A 233 15.45 -34.97 22.57
CA ASP A 233 15.40 -36.26 21.86
C ASP A 233 15.84 -36.10 20.39
N ASP A 234 16.98 -36.72 20.06
CA ASP A 234 17.55 -36.77 18.71
C ASP A 234 16.86 -37.86 17.87
N GLY A 235 15.94 -37.46 17.00
CA GLY A 235 15.07 -38.37 16.24
C GLY A 235 15.45 -38.59 14.77
N HIS A 236 16.63 -39.16 14.47
CA HIS A 236 16.97 -39.56 13.10
C HIS A 236 16.06 -40.70 12.58
N GLY A 237 15.43 -40.51 11.41
CA GLY A 237 14.53 -41.52 10.83
C GLY A 237 14.20 -41.35 9.34
N HIS A 238 15.19 -41.53 8.47
CA HIS A 238 14.97 -41.68 7.02
C HIS A 238 15.47 -43.04 6.51
N ASP A 239 14.59 -44.03 6.54
CA ASP A 239 14.74 -45.32 5.86
C ASP A 239 13.49 -45.57 5.01
N GLY A 240 13.63 -45.56 3.68
CA GLY A 240 12.53 -45.77 2.72
C GLY A 240 13.08 -46.01 1.31
N PRO A 241 12.60 -47.01 0.54
CA PRO A 241 13.52 -47.82 -0.24
C PRO A 241 13.70 -47.44 -1.72
N HIS A 242 14.84 -47.89 -2.24
CA HIS A 242 15.18 -48.00 -3.65
C HIS A 242 14.10 -48.73 -4.48
N HIS A 243 13.93 -48.28 -5.72
CA HIS A 243 13.52 -49.14 -6.82
C HIS A 243 14.46 -48.96 -8.01
N ASP A 244 14.96 -50.10 -8.50
CA ASP A 244 15.96 -50.22 -9.56
C ASP A 244 15.36 -50.16 -10.99
N ASP A 245 16.27 -50.29 -11.97
CA ASP A 245 16.08 -50.81 -13.35
C ASP A 245 15.95 -49.84 -14.56
N ALA A 246 17.13 -49.29 -14.93
CA ALA A 246 17.78 -49.51 -16.24
C ALA A 246 17.25 -48.80 -17.53
N PRO A 247 17.97 -48.84 -18.69
CA PRO A 247 19.40 -49.15 -18.93
C PRO A 247 20.19 -48.12 -19.80
N HIS A 248 21.52 -48.16 -19.65
CA HIS A 248 22.61 -47.95 -20.63
C HIS A 248 22.46 -47.04 -21.89
N HIS A 249 23.41 -46.11 -22.05
CA HIS A 249 24.25 -45.81 -23.23
C HIS A 249 25.05 -44.51 -22.92
N ASN A 250 26.30 -44.26 -23.32
CA ASN A 250 27.34 -45.03 -24.02
C ASN A 250 28.73 -44.45 -23.61
N GLU A 251 29.80 -45.23 -23.72
CA GLU A 251 31.17 -44.81 -23.34
C GLU A 251 31.83 -43.94 -24.41
N THR A 252 32.46 -42.83 -23.99
CA THR A 252 33.70 -42.22 -24.52
C THR A 252 34.12 -41.12 -23.53
N GLN A 253 35.36 -40.79 -23.17
CA GLN A 253 36.72 -41.35 -23.32
C GLN A 253 37.67 -40.18 -22.97
N GLU A 254 38.89 -40.46 -22.48
CA GLU A 254 40.05 -39.53 -22.38
C GLU A 254 40.10 -38.48 -21.25
N ASP A 255 40.48 -38.96 -20.06
CA ASP A 255 41.74 -38.62 -19.37
C ASP A 255 42.48 -37.34 -19.83
N GLY A 256 42.41 -36.28 -19.00
CA GLY A 256 43.15 -35.02 -19.21
C GLY A 256 43.84 -34.51 -17.95
N TYR A 257 45.00 -35.08 -17.59
CA TYR A 257 45.87 -34.53 -16.55
C TYR A 257 46.51 -33.20 -17.02
N GLY A 258 46.20 -32.09 -16.35
CA GLY A 258 46.83 -30.78 -16.56
C GLY A 258 47.27 -30.17 -15.22
N PRO A 259 48.56 -29.82 -15.02
CA PRO A 259 49.03 -29.29 -13.74
C PRO A 259 49.01 -27.76 -13.68
N GLY A 260 48.68 -27.23 -12.51
CA GLY A 260 49.22 -25.99 -11.93
C GLY A 260 49.14 -24.70 -12.76
N HIS A 261 48.16 -23.87 -12.43
CA HIS A 261 48.28 -22.42 -12.61
C HIS A 261 48.08 -21.72 -11.27
N ASP A 262 49.19 -21.43 -10.60
CA ASP A 262 49.26 -20.37 -9.62
C ASP A 262 48.93 -19.06 -10.36
N HIS A 263 47.92 -18.32 -9.88
CA HIS A 263 47.65 -16.97 -10.33
C HIS A 263 47.65 -16.04 -9.13
N ASP A 264 48.76 -15.29 -9.10
CA ASP A 264 49.11 -14.16 -8.25
C ASP A 264 47.89 -13.41 -7.68
N ASP A 265 47.84 -13.39 -6.34
CA ASP A 265 47.26 -12.28 -5.59
C ASP A 265 47.95 -10.98 -6.03
N ASP A 266 47.16 -9.96 -6.41
CA ASP A 266 47.45 -8.51 -6.35
C ASP A 266 46.61 -7.77 -7.42
N ASN A 267 45.37 -7.42 -7.07
CA ASN A 267 44.62 -6.37 -7.79
C ASN A 267 43.89 -5.45 -6.80
N ASP A 268 44.71 -4.68 -6.11
CA ASP A 268 44.34 -3.55 -5.24
C ASP A 268 43.68 -2.39 -6.03
N HIS A 269 42.44 -2.59 -6.46
CA HIS A 269 41.59 -1.54 -7.07
C HIS A 269 40.16 -1.55 -6.48
N GLY A 270 40.08 -1.63 -5.15
CA GLY A 270 38.85 -1.38 -4.40
C GLY A 270 38.50 0.11 -4.40
N HIS A 271 37.79 0.59 -5.43
CA HIS A 271 37.14 1.89 -5.38
C HIS A 271 36.08 1.89 -4.29
N GLY A 272 36.47 2.35 -3.10
CA GLY A 272 35.57 2.61 -1.98
C GLY A 272 34.58 3.71 -2.34
N HIS A 273 33.51 3.35 -3.05
CA HIS A 273 32.25 4.05 -2.97
C HIS A 273 31.78 3.91 -1.53
N GLY A 274 32.13 4.91 -0.72
CA GLY A 274 31.56 5.11 0.60
C GLY A 274 30.08 5.41 0.45
N HIS A 275 29.28 4.36 0.26
CA HIS A 275 28.00 4.27 0.93
C HIS A 275 28.34 4.38 2.41
N GLY A 276 28.34 5.60 2.93
CA GLY A 276 28.45 5.80 4.37
C GLY A 276 27.29 5.03 4.97
N THR A 277 27.59 4.08 5.86
CA THR A 277 26.57 3.43 6.66
C THR A 277 25.70 4.55 7.23
N PRO A 278 24.38 4.56 6.98
CA PRO A 278 23.47 5.43 7.72
C PRO A 278 23.77 5.24 9.21
N PRO A 279 23.76 6.30 10.04
CA PRO A 279 23.99 6.13 11.47
C PRO A 279 23.03 5.07 12.01
N ASP A 280 23.56 4.11 12.78
CA ASP A 280 22.84 2.93 13.28
C ASP A 280 21.77 3.28 14.37
N ASP A 281 21.32 4.53 14.41
CA ASP A 281 20.49 5.15 15.47
C ASP A 281 18.97 5.07 15.15
N HIS A 282 18.51 3.99 14.50
CA HIS A 282 17.13 3.84 14.00
C HIS A 282 16.47 2.50 14.35
N GLU A 283 17.02 1.74 15.29
CA GLU A 283 16.46 0.44 15.73
C GLU A 283 15.00 0.55 16.21
N ASP A 284 14.60 1.68 16.82
CA ASP A 284 13.25 1.88 17.38
C ASP A 284 12.26 2.59 16.43
N ARG A 285 12.64 2.88 15.17
CA ARG A 285 11.78 3.59 14.20
C ARG A 285 11.01 2.61 13.33
N CYS A 286 9.67 2.68 13.37
CA CYS A 286 8.81 1.94 12.45
C CYS A 286 8.29 2.81 11.30
N SER A 287 8.64 2.43 10.08
CA SER A 287 8.28 3.12 8.84
C SER A 287 8.19 2.09 7.69
N PRO A 288 7.21 1.17 7.69
CA PRO A 288 7.14 0.01 6.79
C PRO A 288 6.63 0.37 5.38
N TRP A 289 6.94 1.58 4.91
CA TRP A 289 6.47 2.10 3.63
C TRP A 289 7.26 1.51 2.46
N HIS A 290 6.54 0.99 1.48
CA HIS A 290 7.10 0.40 0.27
C HIS A 290 6.45 1.01 -0.98
N TYR A 291 7.05 0.79 -2.14
CA TYR A 291 6.50 1.16 -3.44
C TYR A 291 6.54 -0.05 -4.38
N HIS A 292 5.57 -0.14 -5.30
CA HIS A 292 5.58 -1.16 -6.34
C HIS A 292 6.36 -0.65 -7.55
N ALA A 293 7.41 -1.39 -7.92
CA ALA A 293 8.24 -1.16 -9.10
C ALA A 293 7.94 -2.15 -10.23
N GLY A 294 7.23 -3.23 -9.92
CA GLY A 294 6.70 -4.18 -10.89
C GLY A 294 5.62 -3.60 -11.78
N LEU A 295 5.56 -4.08 -13.03
CA LEU A 295 4.54 -3.70 -13.99
C LEU A 295 3.10 -3.86 -13.45
N PRO A 296 2.72 -4.93 -12.69
CA PRO A 296 1.39 -5.02 -12.09
C PRO A 296 1.02 -3.80 -11.24
N GLY A 297 1.73 -3.55 -10.12
CA GLY A 297 1.44 -2.41 -9.25
C GLY A 297 1.63 -1.03 -9.89
N ARG A 298 2.45 -0.90 -10.94
CA ARG A 298 2.57 0.38 -11.68
C ARG A 298 1.44 0.61 -12.67
N PHE A 299 1.01 -0.45 -13.35
CA PHE A 299 -0.12 -0.39 -14.28
C PHE A 299 -1.44 -0.26 -13.52
N ALA A 300 -1.55 -0.91 -12.36
CA ALA A 300 -2.58 -0.72 -11.34
C ALA A 300 -2.86 0.77 -11.07
N TRP A 301 -1.85 1.45 -10.55
CA TRP A 301 -1.92 2.87 -10.21
C TRP A 301 -2.22 3.75 -11.43
N TRP A 302 -1.56 3.48 -12.56
CA TRP A 302 -1.82 4.18 -13.82
C TRP A 302 -3.28 4.02 -14.31
N TYR A 303 -3.84 2.82 -14.17
CA TYR A 303 -5.22 2.50 -14.55
C TYR A 303 -6.22 3.22 -13.63
N TYR A 304 -5.98 3.22 -12.31
CA TYR A 304 -6.75 4.01 -11.35
C TYR A 304 -6.77 5.50 -11.73
N GLN A 305 -5.60 6.10 -12.00
CA GLN A 305 -5.48 7.50 -12.43
C GLN A 305 -6.18 7.77 -13.78
N HIS A 306 -6.25 6.76 -14.67
CA HIS A 306 -6.90 6.87 -15.97
C HIS A 306 -8.42 6.86 -15.86
N VAL A 307 -8.96 5.87 -15.17
CA VAL A 307 -10.40 5.60 -15.13
C VAL A 307 -11.11 6.51 -14.13
N TYR A 308 -10.56 6.66 -12.93
CA TYR A 308 -11.29 7.28 -11.81
C TYR A 308 -10.94 8.76 -11.59
N GLU A 309 -9.67 9.15 -11.67
CA GLU A 309 -9.28 10.57 -11.51
C GLU A 309 -9.48 11.42 -12.78
N GLN A 310 -9.65 10.80 -13.96
CA GLN A 310 -9.80 11.48 -15.26
C GLN A 310 -8.67 12.50 -15.59
N ARG A 311 -7.47 12.33 -14.98
CA ARG A 311 -6.29 13.22 -15.14
C ARG A 311 -5.81 13.37 -16.61
N PHE A 312 -6.37 12.58 -17.52
CA PHE A 312 -6.09 12.55 -18.97
C PHE A 312 -6.76 13.68 -19.77
N ALA A 313 -7.61 14.52 -19.17
CA ALA A 313 -8.16 15.69 -19.86
C ALA A 313 -7.08 16.64 -20.43
N ASP A 314 -5.89 16.67 -19.79
CA ASP A 314 -4.80 17.59 -20.11
C ASP A 314 -3.59 16.96 -20.85
N GLY A 315 -3.50 15.63 -20.98
CA GLY A 315 -2.42 14.97 -21.75
C GLY A 315 -2.03 13.55 -21.30
N GLU A 316 -1.09 12.93 -22.03
CA GLU A 316 -0.61 11.56 -21.76
C GLU A 316 -0.06 11.38 -20.33
N VAL A 317 -0.79 10.67 -19.46
CA VAL A 317 -0.17 10.05 -18.28
C VAL A 317 0.64 8.84 -18.77
N ARG A 318 1.94 8.89 -18.52
CA ARG A 318 2.85 7.77 -18.76
C ARG A 318 2.76 6.79 -17.59
N LEU A 319 2.98 5.51 -17.84
CA LEU A 319 3.23 4.54 -16.78
C LEU A 319 4.38 5.06 -15.89
N PRO A 320 4.16 5.29 -14.58
CA PRO A 320 5.18 5.90 -13.71
C PRO A 320 6.34 4.93 -13.48
N CYS A 321 7.47 5.36 -12.92
CA CYS A 321 8.58 4.45 -12.60
C CYS A 321 8.28 3.54 -11.40
N ARG A 322 7.49 4.03 -10.46
CA ARG A 322 6.96 3.32 -9.27
C ARG A 322 5.60 3.91 -8.87
N THR A 323 4.87 3.25 -7.99
CA THR A 323 3.72 3.84 -7.27
C THR A 323 4.17 4.94 -6.29
N PRO A 324 3.25 5.69 -5.67
CA PRO A 324 3.51 6.33 -4.38
C PRO A 324 3.96 5.31 -3.32
N CYS A 325 4.42 5.82 -2.18
CA CYS A 325 4.66 4.99 -1.00
C CYS A 325 3.32 4.52 -0.42
N MET A 326 3.25 3.23 -0.07
CA MET A 326 2.07 2.55 0.45
C MET A 326 2.42 1.79 1.73
N LEU A 327 1.44 1.61 2.61
CA LEU A 327 1.57 0.94 3.90
C LEU A 327 0.29 0.15 4.17
N HIS A 328 0.40 -1.17 4.28
CA HIS A 328 -0.72 -2.04 4.64
C HIS A 328 -0.90 -2.07 6.17
N VAL A 329 -2.14 -2.17 6.63
CA VAL A 329 -2.49 -2.52 8.01
C VAL A 329 -3.56 -3.59 7.95
N TRP A 330 -3.21 -4.81 8.36
CA TRP A 330 -4.14 -5.95 8.37
C TRP A 330 -4.87 -6.05 9.71
N THR A 331 -6.18 -6.30 9.66
CA THR A 331 -6.99 -6.61 10.87
C THR A 331 -7.00 -8.10 11.16
N ILE A 332 -6.74 -8.93 10.15
CA ILE A 332 -6.54 -10.37 10.24
C ILE A 332 -5.07 -10.66 10.60
N ASP A 333 -4.84 -11.67 11.45
CA ASP A 333 -3.48 -12.05 11.85
C ASP A 333 -2.64 -12.53 10.65
N HIS A 334 -1.42 -11.99 10.54
CA HIS A 334 -0.50 -12.25 9.44
C HIS A 334 0.83 -12.82 9.98
N PRO A 335 1.42 -13.89 9.39
CA PRO A 335 2.65 -14.50 9.90
C PRO A 335 3.90 -13.60 9.81
N GLU A 336 3.85 -12.56 8.97
CA GLU A 336 4.88 -11.52 8.83
C GLU A 336 4.52 -10.20 9.54
N GLY A 337 3.49 -10.20 10.39
CA GLY A 337 3.06 -9.05 11.19
C GLY A 337 2.06 -8.11 10.52
N VAL A 338 1.56 -7.14 11.31
CA VAL A 338 0.43 -6.25 10.96
C VAL A 338 0.68 -5.42 9.69
N TYR A 339 1.94 -5.11 9.39
CA TYR A 339 2.36 -4.28 8.24
C TYR A 339 2.86 -5.09 7.03
N ALA A 340 2.58 -6.40 6.97
CA ALA A 340 3.03 -7.25 5.89
C ALA A 340 2.58 -6.76 4.50
N HIS A 341 3.41 -6.99 3.48
CA HIS A 341 3.16 -6.48 2.14
C HIS A 341 2.10 -7.28 1.36
N ASP A 342 2.08 -8.60 1.55
CA ASP A 342 1.13 -9.50 0.92
C ASP A 342 -0.09 -9.73 1.83
N ALA A 343 -1.17 -10.28 1.28
CA ALA A 343 -2.37 -10.56 2.06
C ALA A 343 -2.21 -11.77 3.00
N PRO A 344 -2.94 -11.79 4.13
CA PRO A 344 -2.94 -12.94 5.03
C PRO A 344 -3.26 -14.24 4.28
N PRO A 345 -2.54 -15.34 4.56
CA PRO A 345 -2.85 -16.66 4.02
C PRO A 345 -4.34 -16.99 4.14
N ALA A 346 -4.89 -17.66 3.12
CA ALA A 346 -6.33 -17.90 3.00
C ALA A 346 -6.91 -18.62 4.24
N GLU A 347 -6.13 -19.51 4.88
CA GLU A 347 -6.49 -20.19 6.13
C GLU A 347 -6.72 -19.26 7.34
N TYR A 348 -6.19 -18.03 7.31
CA TYR A 348 -6.44 -17.00 8.33
C TYR A 348 -7.59 -16.05 7.93
N ARG A 349 -7.92 -15.96 6.64
CA ARG A 349 -9.05 -15.18 6.11
C ARG A 349 -10.39 -15.92 6.15
N GLU A 350 -10.45 -17.18 6.60
CA GLU A 350 -11.68 -17.99 6.63
C GLU A 350 -12.81 -17.35 7.46
N GLN A 351 -13.60 -16.49 6.82
CA GLN A 351 -14.79 -15.85 7.35
C GLN A 351 -16.04 -16.31 6.58
N PRO A 352 -17.21 -16.41 7.23
CA PRO A 352 -18.46 -16.60 6.52
C PRO A 352 -18.70 -15.41 5.55
N PRO A 353 -18.98 -15.66 4.27
CA PRO A 353 -19.31 -14.59 3.34
C PRO A 353 -20.48 -13.73 3.81
N VAL A 354 -20.56 -12.50 3.30
CA VAL A 354 -21.69 -11.61 3.57
C VAL A 354 -23.01 -12.27 3.11
N SER A 355 -24.08 -12.07 3.88
CA SER A 355 -25.38 -12.69 3.55
C SER A 355 -26.12 -11.98 2.43
N GLU A 356 -25.78 -10.72 2.17
CA GLU A 356 -26.32 -9.87 1.10
C GLU A 356 -25.16 -8.99 0.59
N ALA A 357 -25.09 -8.71 -0.70
CA ALA A 357 -23.99 -7.95 -1.32
C ALA A 357 -23.96 -6.45 -0.94
N GLY A 358 -25.05 -5.91 -0.40
CA GLY A 358 -25.22 -4.46 -0.17
C GLY A 358 -25.58 -3.64 -1.42
N PHE A 359 -25.58 -4.24 -2.62
CA PHE A 359 -25.94 -3.58 -3.89
C PHE A 359 -26.75 -4.49 -4.84
N GLU A 360 -27.28 -3.91 -5.93
CA GLU A 360 -27.99 -4.67 -6.97
C GLU A 360 -27.00 -5.51 -7.81
N THR A 361 -27.03 -6.83 -7.63
CA THR A 361 -26.26 -7.81 -8.43
C THR A 361 -27.03 -9.12 -8.60
N ASP A 362 -26.67 -9.89 -9.64
CA ASP A 362 -27.14 -11.26 -9.88
C ASP A 362 -26.22 -12.33 -9.24
N ALA A 363 -25.05 -11.94 -8.72
CA ALA A 363 -24.10 -12.84 -8.06
C ALA A 363 -24.50 -13.16 -6.61
N ASP A 364 -24.23 -14.39 -6.14
CA ASP A 364 -24.47 -14.85 -4.78
C ASP A 364 -23.14 -14.86 -3.99
N PRO A 365 -22.92 -13.97 -3.02
CA PRO A 365 -21.66 -13.91 -2.26
C PRO A 365 -21.30 -15.20 -1.52
N SER A 366 -22.25 -16.13 -1.34
CA SER A 366 -21.97 -17.43 -0.72
C SER A 366 -21.40 -18.49 -1.68
N THR A 367 -21.37 -18.20 -2.99
CA THR A 367 -20.86 -19.13 -4.02
C THR A 367 -20.02 -18.48 -5.13
N ASP A 368 -20.14 -17.18 -5.35
CA ASP A 368 -19.45 -16.44 -6.42
C ASP A 368 -18.38 -15.51 -5.83
N THR A 369 -17.17 -15.55 -6.40
CA THR A 369 -16.06 -14.66 -6.04
C THR A 369 -16.33 -13.23 -6.54
N LEU A 370 -15.99 -12.23 -5.72
CA LEU A 370 -16.09 -10.81 -6.05
C LEU A 370 -15.17 -10.44 -7.22
N GLY A 371 -15.72 -9.82 -8.25
CA GLY A 371 -15.02 -9.44 -9.47
C GLY A 371 -15.83 -8.46 -10.32
N TRP A 372 -15.30 -8.03 -11.48
CA TRP A 372 -15.97 -7.06 -12.36
C TRP A 372 -17.38 -7.47 -12.80
N ASP A 373 -17.63 -8.78 -12.98
CA ASP A 373 -18.94 -9.32 -13.35
C ASP A 373 -19.95 -9.35 -12.19
N ALA A 374 -19.47 -9.28 -10.94
CA ALA A 374 -20.32 -9.22 -9.76
C ALA A 374 -20.84 -7.79 -9.49
N LEU A 375 -20.20 -6.75 -10.04
CA LEU A 375 -20.48 -5.35 -9.70
C LEU A 375 -21.66 -4.74 -10.48
N PRO A 376 -22.29 -3.66 -9.97
CA PRO A 376 -23.25 -2.87 -10.72
C PRO A 376 -22.62 -2.25 -11.96
N ALA A 377 -23.32 -2.28 -13.10
CA ALA A 377 -22.81 -1.80 -14.39
C ALA A 377 -22.48 -0.29 -14.46
N ASN A 378 -22.84 0.50 -13.44
CA ASN A 378 -22.41 1.90 -13.28
C ASN A 378 -21.07 2.06 -12.54
N GLU A 379 -20.63 1.04 -11.82
CA GLU A 379 -19.37 1.01 -11.06
C GLU A 379 -18.27 0.30 -11.86
N THR A 380 -18.65 -0.65 -12.73
CA THR A 380 -17.74 -1.25 -13.71
C THR A 380 -17.22 -0.20 -14.71
N PRO A 381 -15.89 -0.03 -14.86
CA PRO A 381 -15.29 0.87 -15.85
C PRO A 381 -15.73 0.56 -17.29
N GLY A 382 -15.90 1.61 -18.10
CA GLY A 382 -16.28 1.48 -19.51
C GLY A 382 -15.18 0.90 -20.43
N GLN A 383 -14.00 0.62 -19.88
CA GLN A 383 -12.95 -0.20 -20.48
C GLN A 383 -12.23 -0.94 -19.35
N LEU A 384 -12.29 -2.26 -19.36
CA LEU A 384 -11.63 -3.10 -18.36
C LEU A 384 -10.12 -3.20 -18.60
N PRO A 385 -9.32 -3.55 -17.59
CA PRO A 385 -7.86 -3.55 -17.69
C PRO A 385 -7.33 -4.43 -18.83
N HIS A 386 -7.85 -5.65 -18.96
CA HIS A 386 -7.50 -6.62 -20.00
C HIS A 386 -7.95 -6.18 -21.41
N GLU A 387 -8.82 -5.16 -21.53
CA GLU A 387 -9.24 -4.58 -22.81
C GLU A 387 -8.29 -3.46 -23.28
N ILE A 388 -7.25 -3.12 -22.51
CA ILE A 388 -6.31 -2.04 -22.84
C ILE A 388 -5.16 -2.59 -23.70
N PRO A 389 -5.03 -2.22 -25.00
CA PRO A 389 -4.02 -2.76 -25.92
C PRO A 389 -2.58 -2.33 -25.61
N LEU A 390 -2.35 -1.69 -24.46
CA LEU A 390 -1.04 -1.47 -23.89
C LEU A 390 -0.49 -2.81 -23.38
N LEU A 391 -1.31 -3.61 -22.68
CA LEU A 391 -0.89 -4.88 -22.08
C LEU A 391 -0.41 -5.89 -23.12
N ASP A 392 -1.14 -6.03 -24.23
CA ASP A 392 -0.76 -6.80 -25.44
C ASP A 392 0.62 -6.43 -26.04
N ARG A 393 1.20 -5.30 -25.63
CA ARG A 393 2.51 -4.80 -26.09
C ARG A 393 3.58 -4.81 -25.00
N LEU A 394 3.18 -4.98 -23.74
CA LEU A 394 4.07 -5.07 -22.58
C LEU A 394 4.36 -6.52 -22.19
N LEU A 395 3.40 -7.42 -22.43
CA LEU A 395 3.50 -8.85 -22.17
C LEU A 395 3.67 -9.59 -23.51
N PRO A 396 4.74 -10.40 -23.69
CA PRO A 396 5.11 -11.03 -24.97
C PRO A 396 4.40 -12.35 -25.30
#